data_AF-A0P030-F1
#
_entry.id   AF-A0P030-F1
#
_cell.length_a   1.000
_cell.length_b   1.000
_cell.length_c   1.000
_cell.angle_alpha   90.00
_cell.angle_beta   90.00
_cell.angle_gamma   90.00
#
_symmetry.space_group_name_H-M   'P 1'
#
loop_
_entity.id
_entity.type
_entity.pdbx_description
1 polymer ?
#
loop_
_entity_poly.entity_id
_entity_poly.type
_entity_poly.pdbx_seq_one_letter_code
_entity_poly.pdbx_strand_id
1 'polypeptide(L)'
;MSRSDEEKCGRLMRTACTNVIGFWQLLQEPDVHRIDHVKRLQYRAYMIGSALHLADLVVRHERALIHLRRPAGEPELGEEAKQFRAMVHAFDGDHQETLDARALVFSQAVQSAFAE
;
A
#
# COMPACT_ATOMS: atom_id res chain seq x y z
N MET A 1 20.89 -2.02 9.60
CA MET A 1 19.57 -2.02 10.25
C MET A 1 19.59 -3.08 11.34
N SER A 2 19.04 -2.83 12.53
CA SER A 2 19.01 -3.88 13.57
C SER A 2 17.91 -4.90 13.26
N ARG A 3 18.05 -6.15 13.74
CA ARG A 3 17.03 -7.20 13.58
C ARG A 3 15.65 -6.77 14.13
N SER A 4 15.65 -5.99 15.21
CA SER A 4 14.44 -5.40 15.80
C SER A 4 13.75 -4.40 14.87
N ASP A 5 14.53 -3.57 14.16
CA ASP A 5 13.99 -2.58 13.21
C ASP A 5 13.37 -3.26 11.98
N GLU A 6 13.96 -4.36 11.52
CA GLU A 6 13.45 -5.16 10.41
C GLU A 6 12.11 -5.82 10.76
N GLU A 7 12.04 -6.49 11.92
CA GLU A 7 10.80 -7.09 12.41
C GLU A 7 9.71 -6.03 12.63
N LYS A 8 10.07 -4.84 13.12
CA LYS A 8 9.15 -3.72 13.26
C LYS A 8 8.66 -3.23 11.89
N CYS A 9 9.55 -3.09 10.91
CA CYS A 9 9.21 -2.69 9.55
C CYS A 9 8.24 -3.69 8.91
N GLY A 10 8.54 -4.99 8.99
CA GLY A 10 7.67 -6.05 8.46
C GLY A 10 6.29 -6.08 9.13
N ARG A 11 6.20 -5.86 10.46
CA ARG A 11 4.90 -5.71 11.13
C ARG A 11 4.12 -4.51 10.60
N LEU A 12 4.76 -3.35 10.46
CA LEU A 12 4.10 -2.15 9.95
C LEU A 12 3.61 -2.33 8.51
N MET A 13 4.41 -2.96 7.65
CA MET A 13 4.03 -3.27 6.27
C MET A 13 2.82 -4.20 6.21
N ARG A 14 2.80 -5.29 7.01
CA ARG A 14 1.66 -6.21 7.07
C ARG A 14 0.39 -5.52 7.57
N THR A 15 0.48 -4.66 8.59
CA THR A 15 -0.66 -3.86 9.05
C THR A 15 -1.17 -2.93 7.96
N ALA A 16 -0.27 -2.23 7.26
CA ALA A 16 -0.65 -1.33 6.18
C ALA A 16 -1.32 -2.09 5.01
N CYS A 17 -0.79 -3.26 4.61
CA CYS A 17 -1.44 -4.13 3.61
C CYS A 17 -2.84 -4.55 4.05
N THR A 18 -2.99 -5.00 5.31
CA THR A 18 -4.27 -5.42 5.88
C THR A 18 -5.29 -4.28 5.84
N ASN A 19 -4.87 -3.05 6.17
CA ASN A 19 -5.75 -1.89 6.13
C ASN A 19 -6.19 -1.57 4.70
N VAL A 20 -5.27 -1.57 3.72
CA VAL A 20 -5.64 -1.29 2.32
C VAL A 20 -6.65 -2.32 1.81
N ILE A 21 -6.36 -3.61 2.01
CA ILE A 21 -7.22 -4.70 1.56
C ILE A 21 -8.59 -4.64 2.26
N GLY A 22 -8.60 -4.43 3.58
CA GLY A 22 -9.82 -4.37 4.36
C GLY A 22 -10.72 -3.20 3.97
N PHE A 23 -10.16 -1.98 3.83
CA PHE A 23 -10.95 -0.84 3.38
C PHE A 23 -11.42 -0.99 1.94
N TRP A 24 -10.62 -1.59 1.06
CA TRP A 24 -11.06 -1.92 -0.30
C TRP A 24 -12.27 -2.86 -0.27
N GLN A 25 -12.22 -3.95 0.52
CA GLN A 25 -13.32 -4.89 0.67
C GLN A 25 -14.60 -4.22 1.20
N LEU A 26 -14.48 -3.40 2.24
CA LEU A 26 -15.62 -2.64 2.79
C LEU A 26 -16.25 -1.71 1.72
N LEU A 27 -15.45 -1.19 0.81
CA LEU A 27 -15.92 -0.34 -0.29
C LEU A 27 -16.58 -1.14 -1.43
N GLN A 28 -16.36 -2.45 -1.51
CA GLN A 28 -17.01 -3.35 -2.48
C GLN A 28 -18.27 -4.02 -1.94
N GLU A 29 -18.58 -3.88 -0.64
CA GLU A 29 -19.73 -4.56 -0.04
C GLU A 29 -21.05 -4.12 -0.71
N PRO A 30 -22.02 -5.02 -0.91
CA PRO A 30 -23.30 -4.68 -1.57
C PRO A 30 -24.05 -3.56 -0.84
N ASP A 31 -23.92 -3.50 0.49
CA ASP A 31 -24.53 -2.50 1.34
C ASP A 31 -23.72 -1.19 1.44
N VAL A 32 -22.59 -1.06 0.74
CA VAL A 32 -21.77 0.17 0.73
C VAL A 32 -22.58 1.39 0.28
N HIS A 33 -23.60 1.18 -0.56
CA HIS A 33 -24.51 2.23 -1.01
C HIS A 33 -25.38 2.80 0.12
N ARG A 34 -25.58 2.03 1.20
CA ARG A 34 -26.28 2.47 2.44
C ARG A 34 -25.37 3.25 3.37
N ILE A 35 -24.05 3.21 3.15
CA ILE A 35 -23.09 4.03 3.87
C ILE A 35 -23.19 5.46 3.35
N ASP A 36 -23.29 6.41 4.28
CA ASP A 36 -23.25 7.84 4.01
C ASP A 36 -22.07 8.21 3.09
N HIS A 37 -22.31 9.14 2.17
CA HIS A 37 -21.32 9.52 1.16
C HIS A 37 -20.01 10.02 1.80
N VAL A 38 -20.08 10.81 2.88
CA VAL A 38 -18.89 11.31 3.59
C VAL A 38 -18.10 10.17 4.20
N LYS A 39 -18.79 9.18 4.77
CA LYS A 39 -18.13 8.01 5.37
C LYS A 39 -17.46 7.13 4.30
N ARG A 40 -18.05 7.03 3.11
CA ARG A 40 -17.41 6.34 1.97
C ARG A 40 -16.14 7.06 1.50
N LEU A 41 -16.17 8.39 1.43
CA LEU A 41 -14.98 9.20 1.12
C LEU A 41 -13.91 9.03 2.20
N GLN A 42 -14.29 8.98 3.48
CA GLN A 42 -13.35 8.72 4.58
C GLN A 42 -12.68 7.34 4.43
N TYR A 43 -13.44 6.29 4.14
CA TYR A 43 -12.87 4.95 3.93
C TYR A 43 -11.90 4.90 2.76
N ARG A 44 -12.23 5.55 1.64
CA ARG A 44 -11.31 5.73 0.52
C ARG A 44 -10.04 6.47 0.93
N ALA A 45 -10.16 7.58 1.64
CA ALA A 45 -9.02 8.34 2.13
C ALA A 45 -8.12 7.50 3.06
N TYR A 46 -8.71 6.70 3.96
CA TYR A 46 -7.96 5.78 4.81
C TYR A 46 -7.24 4.69 4.02
N MET A 47 -7.88 4.12 2.99
CA MET A 47 -7.28 3.15 2.10
C MET A 47 -6.07 3.73 1.37
N ILE A 48 -6.23 4.88 0.71
CA ILE A 48 -5.14 5.55 -0.02
C ILE A 48 -4.02 6.01 0.93
N GLY A 49 -4.36 6.56 2.09
CA GLY A 49 -3.38 6.93 3.12
C GLY A 49 -2.58 5.72 3.62
N SER A 50 -3.22 4.56 3.78
CA SER A 50 -2.55 3.32 4.17
C SER A 50 -1.62 2.81 3.05
N ALA A 51 -2.03 2.91 1.79
CA ALA A 51 -1.20 2.54 0.65
C ALA A 51 0.01 3.48 0.48
N LEU A 52 -0.17 4.79 0.73
CA LEU A 52 0.94 5.75 0.78
C LEU A 52 1.93 5.42 1.90
N HIS A 53 1.41 5.10 3.09
CA HIS A 53 2.26 4.69 4.21
C HIS A 53 3.04 3.42 3.88
N LEU A 54 2.39 2.44 3.24
CA LEU A 54 3.04 1.23 2.74
C LEU A 54 4.16 1.56 1.76
N ALA A 55 3.92 2.44 0.78
CA ALA A 55 4.91 2.87 -0.18
C ALA A 55 6.14 3.51 0.49
N ASP A 56 5.93 4.34 1.51
CA ASP A 56 7.03 4.91 2.30
C ASP A 56 7.84 3.85 3.05
N LEU A 57 7.17 2.84 3.63
CA LEU A 57 7.84 1.73 4.30
C LEU A 57 8.67 0.91 3.32
N VAL A 58 8.14 0.59 2.15
CA VAL A 58 8.85 -0.17 1.10
C VAL A 58 10.10 0.57 0.64
N VAL A 59 9.98 1.87 0.33
CA VAL A 59 11.14 2.67 -0.07
C VAL A 59 12.20 2.74 1.03
N ARG A 60 11.80 2.87 2.29
CA ARG A 60 12.74 2.87 3.43
C ARG A 60 13.43 1.52 3.58
N HIS A 61 12.68 0.43 3.44
CA HIS A 61 13.20 -0.92 3.56
C HIS A 61 14.19 -1.24 2.44
N GLU A 62 13.85 -0.99 1.17
CA GLU A 62 14.79 -1.21 0.07
C GLU A 62 16.05 -0.36 0.18
N ARG A 63 15.93 0.91 0.62
CA ARG A 63 17.11 1.75 0.89
C ARG A 63 18.01 1.15 1.98
N ALA A 64 17.43 0.54 3.01
CA ALA A 64 18.19 -0.12 4.06
C ALA A 64 18.90 -1.39 3.56
N LEU A 65 18.37 -2.03 2.52
CA LEU A 65 18.90 -3.24 1.90
C LEU A 65 19.77 -2.97 0.66
N ILE A 66 19.94 -1.72 0.24
CA ILE A 66 20.61 -1.35 -1.03
C ILE A 66 22.06 -1.87 -1.15
N HIS A 67 22.72 -2.12 -0.03
CA HIS A 67 24.08 -2.66 0.03
C HIS A 67 24.14 -4.19 0.04
N LEU A 68 22.99 -4.85 0.19
CA LEU A 68 22.86 -6.29 0.12
C LEU A 68 22.55 -6.68 -1.33
N ARG A 69 23.15 -7.78 -1.78
CA ARG A 69 22.95 -8.27 -3.15
C ARG A 69 21.50 -8.72 -3.27
N ARG A 70 20.70 -7.99 -4.05
CA ARG A 70 19.31 -8.36 -4.32
C ARG A 70 19.27 -9.74 -5.00
N PRO A 71 18.52 -10.70 -4.46
CA PRO A 71 18.28 -11.98 -5.13
C PRO A 71 17.69 -11.75 -6.52
N ALA A 72 18.16 -12.52 -7.51
CA ALA A 72 17.60 -12.49 -8.85
C ALA A 72 16.14 -12.97 -8.79
N GLY A 73 15.20 -12.14 -9.25
CA GLY A 73 13.76 -12.47 -9.31
C GLY A 73 12.88 -11.82 -8.24
N GLU A 74 13.43 -11.06 -7.29
CA GLU A 74 12.58 -10.26 -6.38
C GLU A 74 11.85 -9.14 -7.15
N PRO A 75 10.59 -8.83 -6.81
CA PRO A 75 9.83 -7.74 -7.43
C PRO A 75 10.42 -6.36 -7.10
N GLU A 76 10.39 -5.42 -8.06
CA GLU A 76 10.86 -4.02 -7.89
C GLU A 76 9.85 -3.15 -7.13
N LEU A 77 9.57 -3.53 -5.88
CA LEU A 77 8.54 -2.90 -5.06
C LEU A 77 8.83 -1.42 -4.78
N GLY A 78 10.09 -1.00 -4.70
CA GLY A 78 10.43 0.40 -4.45
C GLY A 78 10.20 1.31 -5.65
N GLU A 79 10.35 0.83 -6.88
CA GLU A 79 9.95 1.59 -8.07
C GLU A 79 8.42 1.66 -8.16
N GLU A 80 7.72 0.55 -7.89
CA GLU A 80 6.26 0.56 -7.80
C GLU A 80 5.75 1.52 -6.71
N ALA A 81 6.40 1.57 -5.56
CA ALA A 81 6.07 2.48 -4.46
C ALA A 81 6.28 3.95 -4.86
N LYS A 82 7.37 4.28 -5.59
CA LYS A 82 7.61 5.62 -6.11
C LYS A 82 6.56 6.02 -7.14
N GLN A 83 6.24 5.13 -8.07
CA GLN A 83 5.20 5.35 -9.08
C GLN A 83 3.84 5.56 -8.43
N PHE A 84 3.49 4.74 -7.43
CA PHE A 84 2.24 4.88 -6.69
C PHE A 84 2.14 6.25 -6.01
N ARG A 85 3.20 6.72 -5.36
CA ARG A 85 3.23 8.06 -4.75
C ARG A 85 3.05 9.17 -5.79
N ALA A 86 3.79 9.11 -6.89
CA ALA A 86 3.69 10.10 -7.96
C ALA A 86 2.27 10.16 -8.52
N MET A 87 1.65 8.99 -8.70
CA MET A 87 0.26 8.87 -9.10
C MET A 87 -0.67 9.50 -8.06
N VAL A 88 -0.63 9.14 -6.77
CA VAL A 88 -1.51 9.78 -5.76
C VAL A 88 -1.40 11.31 -5.76
N HIS A 89 -0.21 11.87 -5.98
CA HIS A 89 -0.02 13.33 -6.07
C HIS A 89 -0.53 13.97 -7.36
N ALA A 90 -0.62 13.21 -8.45
CA ALA A 90 -1.05 13.70 -9.75
C ALA A 90 -2.57 13.67 -9.95
N PHE A 91 -3.31 12.87 -9.19
CA PHE A 91 -4.77 12.78 -9.31
C PHE A 91 -5.43 13.78 -8.37
N ASP A 92 -6.17 14.72 -8.93
CA ASP A 92 -6.97 15.71 -8.18
C ASP A 92 -8.39 15.24 -7.86
N GLY A 93 -8.73 13.99 -8.24
CA GLY A 93 -10.06 13.40 -8.08
C GLY A 93 -10.57 12.69 -9.34
N ASP A 94 -10.05 13.02 -10.53
CA ASP A 94 -10.63 12.59 -11.81
C ASP A 94 -10.48 11.10 -12.18
N HIS A 95 -9.73 10.29 -11.42
CA HIS A 95 -9.72 8.83 -11.62
C HIS A 95 -9.54 8.05 -10.32
N GLN A 96 -10.41 8.34 -9.36
CA GLN A 96 -10.43 7.68 -8.06
C GLN A 96 -10.45 6.14 -8.16
N GLU A 97 -11.19 5.57 -9.11
CA GLU A 97 -11.29 4.11 -9.27
C GLU A 97 -9.97 3.45 -9.70
N THR A 98 -9.22 4.10 -10.60
CA THR A 98 -7.89 3.66 -11.00
C THR A 98 -6.92 3.71 -9.83
N LEU A 99 -7.01 4.78 -9.03
CA LEU A 99 -6.18 4.95 -7.84
C LEU A 99 -6.47 3.87 -6.79
N ASP A 100 -7.75 3.62 -6.53
CA ASP A 100 -8.24 2.58 -5.62
C ASP A 100 -7.74 1.18 -6.06
N ALA A 101 -7.86 0.84 -7.35
CA ALA A 101 -7.38 -0.43 -7.90
C ALA A 101 -5.86 -0.57 -7.79
N ARG A 102 -5.11 0.49 -8.08
CA ARG A 102 -3.64 0.45 -8.02
C ARG A 102 -3.13 0.37 -6.58
N ALA A 103 -3.82 0.98 -5.62
CA ALA A 103 -3.54 0.83 -4.19
C ALA A 103 -3.68 -0.63 -3.73
N LEU A 104 -4.73 -1.32 -4.19
CA LEU A 104 -4.94 -2.74 -3.91
C LEU A 104 -3.83 -3.61 -4.51
N VAL A 105 -3.57 -3.47 -5.82
CA VAL A 105 -2.56 -4.27 -6.54
C VAL A 105 -1.18 -4.12 -5.89
N PHE A 106 -0.78 -2.89 -5.60
CA PHE A 106 0.48 -2.62 -4.91
C PHE A 106 0.54 -3.31 -3.54
N SER A 107 -0.54 -3.22 -2.75
CA SER A 107 -0.59 -3.83 -1.42
C SER A 107 -0.55 -5.35 -1.45
N GLN A 108 -1.17 -5.98 -2.46
CA GLN A 108 -1.11 -7.42 -2.69
C GLN A 108 0.29 -7.88 -3.12
N ALA A 109 0.97 -7.10 -3.96
CA ALA A 109 2.35 -7.37 -4.36
C ALA A 109 3.30 -7.32 -3.15
N VAL A 110 3.16 -6.29 -2.31
CA VAL A 110 3.93 -6.20 -1.05
C VAL A 110 3.56 -7.36 -0.13
N GLN A 111 2.28 -7.63 0.12
CA GLN A 111 1.89 -8.74 1.00
C GLN A 111 2.48 -10.08 0.55
N SER A 112 2.49 -10.35 -0.75
CA SER A 112 3.04 -11.60 -1.32
C SER A 112 4.55 -11.71 -1.12
N ALA A 113 5.29 -10.60 -1.23
CA ALA A 113 6.74 -10.58 -1.04
C ALA A 113 7.17 -10.79 0.42
N PHE A 114 6.26 -10.60 1.38
CA PHE A 114 6.53 -10.73 2.82
C PHE A 114 5.72 -11.86 3.48
N ALA A 115 5.20 -12.81 2.69
CA ALA A 115 4.42 -13.95 3.16
C ALA A 115 5.26 -15.18 3.55
N GLU A 116 6.59 -15.11 3.38
CA GLU A 116 7.56 -16.16 3.77
C GLU A 116 8.19 -15.90 5.14
#